data_AF-A0A3E0KSB6-F1
#
_entry.id   AF-A0A3E0KSB6-F1
#
_cell.length_a   1.000
_cell.length_b   1.000
_cell.length_c   1.000
_cell.angle_alpha   90.00
_cell.angle_beta   90.00
_cell.angle_gamma   90.00
#
_symmetry.space_group_name_H-M   'P 1'
#
loop_
_entity.id
_entity.type
_entity.pdbx_description
1 polymer ?
#
loop_
_entity_poly.entity_id
_entity_poly.type
_entity_poly.pdbx_seq_one_letter_code
_entity_poly.pdbx_strand_id
1 'polypeptide(L)'
;MMQRYLPDAWLFAILLTLVVFIMGLIFTPAGPLDMITYWGDGFFNLLAFSMQMTLVLVTGHVMASTKPVKAVLQALARSAGTAGRAIVITTLVAAVASWINWGFGLIVGALGYCVVALIVSGIVVGLGLLLL
;
A
#
# COMPACT_ATOMS: atom_id res chain seq x y z
N MET A 1 -0.24 21.84 4.45
CA MET A 1 -1.29 22.49 5.26
C MET A 1 -2.40 21.51 5.71
N MET A 2 -2.82 20.52 4.90
CA MET A 2 -3.90 19.57 5.25
C MET A 2 -3.57 18.55 6.36
N GLN A 3 -2.32 18.08 6.48
CA GLN A 3 -1.91 17.09 7.49
C GLN A 3 -2.13 17.56 8.95
N ARG A 4 -2.30 18.86 9.18
CA ARG A 4 -2.53 19.42 10.52
C ARG A 4 -3.98 19.23 11.00
N TYR A 5 -4.91 18.92 10.09
CA TYR A 5 -6.34 18.78 10.37
C TYR A 5 -6.86 17.36 10.16
N LEU A 6 -6.06 16.46 9.59
CA LEU A 6 -6.40 15.04 9.48
C LEU A 6 -6.04 14.38 10.82
N PRO A 7 -7.02 14.05 11.67
CA PRO A 7 -6.76 13.28 12.87
C PRO A 7 -6.20 11.91 12.50
N ASP A 8 -5.47 11.31 13.42
CA ASP A 8 -4.93 9.98 13.23
C ASP A 8 -6.04 8.95 12.94
N ALA A 9 -5.78 7.98 12.07
CA ALA A 9 -6.76 6.96 11.67
C ALA A 9 -7.31 6.17 12.86
N TRP A 10 -6.49 5.96 13.90
CA TRP A 10 -6.91 5.32 15.14
C TRP A 10 -7.97 6.12 15.90
N LEU A 11 -7.88 7.46 15.88
CA LEU A 11 -8.88 8.32 16.50
C LEU A 11 -10.26 8.10 15.87
N PHE A 12 -10.31 8.04 14.53
CA PHE A 12 -11.55 7.77 13.81
C PHE A 12 -12.12 6.39 14.16
N ALA A 13 -11.28 5.36 14.28
CA ALA A 13 -11.72 4.02 14.64
C ALA A 13 -12.39 3.99 16.03
N ILE A 14 -11.82 4.66 17.03
CA ILE A 14 -12.42 4.76 18.37
C ILE A 14 -13.72 5.54 18.33
N LEU A 15 -13.73 6.70 17.67
CA LEU A 15 -14.91 7.54 17.60
C LEU A 15 -16.07 6.81 16.91
N LEU A 16 -15.81 6.12 15.80
CA LEU A 16 -16.79 5.28 15.12
C LEU A 16 -17.26 4.12 15.99
N THR A 17 -16.35 3.48 16.75
CA THR A 17 -16.74 2.42 17.70
C THR A 17 -17.73 2.95 18.74
N LEU A 18 -17.48 4.12 19.33
CA LEU A 18 -18.39 4.75 20.28
C LEU A 18 -19.72 5.16 19.65
N VAL A 19 -19.68 5.75 18.45
CA VAL A 19 -20.89 6.13 17.70
C VAL A 19 -21.75 4.90 17.40
N VAL A 20 -21.15 3.83 16.87
CA VAL A 20 -21.86 2.57 16.58
C VAL A 20 -22.40 1.94 17.85
N PHE A 21 -21.63 1.98 18.96
CA PHE A 21 -22.09 1.49 20.25
C PHE A 21 -23.36 2.23 20.72
N ILE A 22 -23.34 3.56 20.73
CA ILE A 22 -24.47 4.39 21.13
C ILE A 22 -25.67 4.19 20.18
N MET A 23 -25.42 4.16 18.87
CA MET A 23 -26.46 3.92 17.88
C MET A 23 -27.11 2.54 18.04
N GLY A 24 -26.32 1.51 18.37
CA GLY A 24 -26.85 0.17 18.66
C GLY A 24 -27.84 0.17 19.82
N LEU A 25 -27.52 0.89 20.91
CA LEU A 25 -28.41 1.00 22.07
C LEU A 25 -29.70 1.79 21.79
N ILE A 26 -29.65 2.79 20.90
CA ILE A 26 -30.82 3.62 20.59
C ILE A 26 -31.72 2.97 19.55
N PHE A 27 -31.14 2.35 18.52
CA PHE A 27 -31.86 1.91 17.33
C PHE A 27 -32.11 0.40 17.26
N THR A 28 -31.57 -0.40 18.20
CA THR A 28 -31.79 -1.85 18.22
C THR A 28 -32.25 -2.34 19.59
N PRO A 29 -32.85 -3.55 19.67
CA PRO A 29 -33.23 -4.14 20.96
C PRO A 29 -32.06 -4.62 21.82
N ALA A 30 -30.81 -4.46 21.37
CA ALA A 30 -29.62 -4.98 22.03
C ALA A 30 -29.28 -4.19 23.31
N GLY A 31 -28.91 -4.90 24.38
CA GLY A 31 -28.45 -4.31 25.62
C GLY A 31 -26.96 -3.90 25.57
N PRO A 32 -26.46 -3.18 26.60
CA PRO A 32 -25.04 -2.81 26.70
C PRO A 32 -24.08 -4.00 26.67
N LEU A 33 -24.45 -5.11 27.29
CA LEU A 33 -23.64 -6.33 27.26
C LEU A 33 -23.59 -6.95 25.86
N ASP A 34 -24.72 -6.98 25.14
CA ASP A 34 -24.79 -7.53 23.78
C ASP A 34 -23.90 -6.73 22.83
N MET A 35 -23.90 -5.40 22.95
CA MET A 35 -23.04 -4.52 22.14
C MET A 35 -21.54 -4.78 22.37
N ILE A 36 -21.14 -5.06 23.61
CA ILE A 36 -19.75 -5.45 23.93
C ILE A 36 -19.41 -6.80 23.29
N THR A 37 -20.32 -7.78 23.39
CA THR A 37 -20.14 -9.09 22.77
C THR A 37 -20.02 -8.98 21.25
N TYR A 38 -20.88 -8.21 20.58
CA TYR A 38 -20.81 -8.00 19.13
C TYR A 38 -19.49 -7.37 18.69
N TRP A 39 -18.99 -6.40 19.46
CA TRP A 39 -17.69 -5.80 19.19
C TRP A 39 -16.56 -6.81 19.37
N GLY A 40 -16.58 -7.60 20.46
CA GLY A 40 -15.59 -8.63 20.76
C GLY A 40 -15.55 -9.75 19.71
N ASP A 41 -16.70 -10.25 19.28
CA ASP A 41 -16.81 -11.28 18.24
C ASP A 41 -16.28 -10.77 16.88
N GLY A 42 -16.52 -9.49 16.57
CA GLY A 42 -15.99 -8.85 15.37
C GLY A 42 -14.49 -8.56 15.42
N PHE A 43 -13.91 -8.40 16.61
CA PHE A 43 -12.53 -7.95 16.79
C PHE A 43 -11.51 -8.88 16.13
N PHE A 44 -11.66 -10.20 16.28
CA PHE A 44 -10.72 -11.17 15.71
C PHE A 44 -10.75 -11.21 14.17
N ASN A 45 -11.84 -10.79 13.53
CA ASN A 45 -11.88 -10.64 12.07
C ASN A 45 -10.90 -9.55 11.59
N LEU A 46 -10.70 -8.49 12.38
CA LEU A 46 -9.72 -7.45 12.07
C LEU A 46 -8.29 -7.96 12.19
N LEU A 47 -8.03 -8.87 13.14
CA LEU A 47 -6.72 -9.52 13.27
C LEU A 47 -6.44 -10.41 12.04
N ALA A 48 -7.39 -11.26 11.65
CA ALA A 48 -7.25 -12.08 10.44
C ALA A 48 -7.07 -11.21 9.18
N PHE A 49 -7.87 -10.15 9.03
CA PHE A 49 -7.74 -9.19 7.94
C PHE A 49 -6.37 -8.50 7.93
N SER A 50 -5.91 -7.99 9.07
CA SER A 50 -4.62 -7.30 9.17
C SER A 50 -3.44 -8.23 8.88
N MET A 51 -3.52 -9.50 9.26
CA MET A 51 -2.51 -10.51 8.90
C MET A 51 -2.49 -10.74 7.38
N GLN A 52 -3.65 -10.87 6.74
CA GLN A 52 -3.75 -11.01 5.28
C GLN A 52 -3.13 -9.80 4.57
N MET A 53 -3.46 -8.58 5.02
CA MET A 53 -2.92 -7.34 4.46
C MET A 53 -1.41 -7.22 4.68
N THR A 54 -0.91 -7.62 5.85
CA THR A 54 0.52 -7.64 6.16
C THR A 54 1.26 -8.61 5.26
N LEU A 55 0.73 -9.82 5.07
CA LEU A 55 1.31 -10.81 4.16
C LEU A 55 1.32 -10.29 2.72
N VAL A 56 0.24 -9.68 2.24
CA VAL A 56 0.19 -9.07 0.90
C VAL A 56 1.31 -8.05 0.70
N LEU A 57 1.51 -7.15 1.67
CA LEU A 57 2.56 -6.13 1.61
C LEU A 57 3.98 -6.71 1.71
N VAL A 58 4.22 -7.59 2.69
CA VAL A 58 5.54 -8.20 2.92
C VAL A 58 5.94 -9.07 1.73
N THR A 59 5.05 -9.94 1.25
CA THR A 59 5.33 -10.78 0.08
C THR A 59 5.53 -9.95 -1.18
N GLY A 60 4.73 -8.89 -1.37
CA GLY A 60 4.90 -7.95 -2.46
C GLY A 60 6.27 -7.26 -2.42
N HIS A 61 6.73 -6.85 -1.23
CA HIS A 61 8.06 -6.28 -1.03
C HIS A 61 9.18 -7.27 -1.32
N VAL A 62 9.11 -8.47 -0.74
CA VAL A 62 10.11 -9.50 -0.94
C VAL A 62 10.24 -9.85 -2.43
N MET A 63 9.11 -10.00 -3.13
CA MET A 63 9.08 -10.26 -4.57
C MET A 63 9.72 -9.13 -5.38
N ALA A 64 9.36 -7.88 -5.09
CA ALA A 64 9.93 -6.69 -5.74
C ALA A 64 11.45 -6.56 -5.56
N SER A 65 11.96 -7.00 -4.41
CA SER A 65 13.37 -6.91 -4.06
C SER A 65 14.25 -7.98 -4.71
N THR A 66 13.67 -8.97 -5.40
CA THR A 66 14.43 -10.05 -6.04
C THR A 66 15.26 -9.58 -7.25
N LYS A 67 16.39 -10.27 -7.50
CA LYS A 67 17.29 -9.98 -8.64
C LYS A 67 16.57 -10.02 -10.00
N PRO A 68 15.68 -11.00 -10.30
CA PRO A 68 14.97 -11.04 -11.59
C PRO A 68 14.08 -9.82 -11.82
N VAL A 69 13.33 -9.39 -10.81
CA VAL A 69 12.46 -8.21 -10.94
C VAL A 69 13.30 -6.96 -11.20
N LYS A 70 14.38 -6.76 -10.45
CA LYS A 70 15.30 -5.63 -10.67
C LYS A 70 15.90 -5.64 -12.09
N ALA A 71 16.28 -6.82 -12.60
CA ALA A 71 16.82 -6.95 -13.96
C ALA A 71 15.79 -6.58 -15.04
N VAL A 72 14.54 -7.05 -14.89
CA VAL A 72 13.44 -6.69 -15.81
C VAL A 72 13.18 -5.19 -15.78
N LEU A 73 13.12 -4.57 -14.60
CA LEU A 73 12.90 -3.13 -14.48
C LEU A 73 14.02 -2.32 -15.12
N GLN A 74 15.28 -2.72 -14.94
CA GLN A 74 16.42 -2.07 -15.61
C GLN A 74 16.36 -2.20 -17.13
N ALA A 75 15.99 -3.38 -17.65
CA ALA A 75 15.85 -3.61 -19.08
C ALA A 75 14.75 -2.72 -19.68
N LEU A 76 13.59 -2.64 -19.01
CA LEU A 76 12.47 -1.78 -19.43
C LEU A 76 12.84 -0.30 -19.36
N ALA A 77 13.57 0.11 -18.32
CA ALA A 77 13.94 1.51 -18.13
C ALA A 77 14.90 2.04 -19.20
N ARG A 78 15.81 1.20 -19.73
CA ARG A 78 16.66 1.56 -20.86
C ARG A 78 15.86 1.90 -22.13
N SER A 79 14.64 1.39 -22.26
CA SER A 79 13.78 1.65 -23.42
C SER A 79 12.96 2.94 -23.33
N ALA A 80 12.96 3.62 -22.18
CA ALA A 80 12.11 4.79 -21.97
C ALA A 80 12.54 6.01 -22.79
N GLY A 81 13.82 6.39 -22.78
CA GLY A 81 14.42 7.44 -23.61
C GLY A 81 13.87 8.88 -23.45
N THR A 82 12.66 9.07 -22.93
CA THR A 82 11.96 10.35 -22.72
C THR A 82 11.08 10.28 -21.47
N ALA A 83 10.77 11.43 -20.87
CA ALA A 83 9.95 11.50 -19.67
C ALA A 83 8.51 10.98 -19.87
N GLY A 84 7.89 11.25 -21.03
CA GLY A 84 6.53 10.76 -21.32
C GLY A 84 6.47 9.23 -21.41
N ARG A 85 7.42 8.62 -22.14
CA ARG A 85 7.51 7.16 -22.28
C ARG A 85 7.91 6.49 -20.96
N ALA A 86 8.66 7.19 -20.10
CA ALA A 86 8.94 6.73 -18.74
C ALA A 86 7.67 6.54 -17.90
N ILE A 87 6.79 7.55 -17.89
CA ILE A 87 5.52 7.48 -17.17
C ILE A 87 4.70 6.30 -17.67
N VAL A 88 4.55 6.16 -19.00
CA VAL A 88 3.77 5.07 -19.60
C VAL A 88 4.31 3.69 -19.23
N ILE A 89 5.62 3.47 -19.36
CA ILE A 89 6.23 2.17 -19.02
C ILE A 89 6.05 1.87 -17.53
N THR A 90 6.35 2.82 -16.64
CA THR A 90 6.20 2.62 -15.21
C THR A 90 4.76 2.32 -14.83
N THR A 91 3.78 3.05 -15.37
CA THR A 91 2.35 2.82 -15.08
C THR A 91 1.90 1.44 -15.57
N LEU A 92 2.27 1.03 -16.79
CA LEU A 92 1.89 -0.27 -17.34
C LEU A 92 2.50 -1.42 -16.53
N VAL A 93 3.78 -1.31 -16.17
CA VAL A 93 4.47 -2.31 -15.35
C VAL A 93 3.85 -2.38 -13.96
N ALA A 94 3.57 -1.24 -13.33
CA ALA A 94 2.90 -1.18 -12.04
C ALA A 94 1.48 -1.79 -12.09
N ALA A 95 0.72 -1.53 -13.16
CA ALA A 95 -0.61 -2.11 -13.35
C ALA A 95 -0.55 -3.64 -13.48
N VAL A 96 0.34 -4.17 -14.33
CA VAL A 96 0.53 -5.62 -14.49
C VAL A 96 1.01 -6.25 -13.19
N ALA A 97 1.97 -5.63 -12.50
CA ALA A 97 2.43 -6.06 -11.20
C ALA A 97 1.30 -6.05 -10.16
N SER A 98 0.43 -5.04 -10.18
CA SER A 98 -0.71 -4.92 -9.26
C SER A 98 -1.75 -6.03 -9.45
N TRP A 99 -1.91 -6.56 -10.67
CA TRP A 99 -2.78 -7.72 -10.92
C TRP A 99 -2.26 -9.01 -10.28
N ILE A 100 -0.94 -9.15 -10.12
CA ILE A 100 -0.35 -10.31 -9.43
C ILE A 100 -0.53 -10.14 -7.92
N ASN A 101 -0.20 -8.95 -7.41
CA ASN A 101 -0.33 -8.58 -6.01
C ASN A 101 -0.29 -7.05 -5.96
N TRP A 102 -1.31 -6.40 -5.38
CA TRP A 102 -1.33 -4.93 -5.37
C TRP A 102 -0.11 -4.35 -4.63
N GLY A 103 0.39 -5.04 -3.58
CA GLY A 103 1.51 -4.59 -2.75
C GLY A 103 2.82 -4.63 -3.54
N PHE A 104 3.01 -5.68 -4.34
CA PHE A 104 4.07 -5.78 -5.33
C PHE A 104 3.99 -4.64 -6.34
N GLY A 105 2.80 -4.38 -6.90
CA GLY A 105 2.58 -3.32 -7.87
C GLY A 105 2.90 -1.91 -7.36
N LEU A 106 2.55 -1.60 -6.11
CA LEU A 106 2.90 -0.33 -5.46
C LEU A 106 4.42 -0.15 -5.34
N ILE A 107 5.14 -1.19 -4.90
CA ILE A 107 6.59 -1.13 -4.70
C ILE A 107 7.33 -1.09 -6.02
N VAL A 108 6.92 -1.90 -7.00
CA VAL A 108 7.48 -1.90 -8.35
C VAL A 108 7.21 -0.59 -9.07
N GLY A 109 6.04 0.02 -8.90
CA GLY A 109 5.74 1.33 -9.49
C GLY A 109 6.67 2.42 -8.95
N ALA A 110 6.89 2.46 -7.63
CA ALA A 110 7.82 3.40 -7.02
C ALA A 110 9.28 3.17 -7.46
N LEU A 111 9.76 1.92 -7.41
CA LEU A 111 11.11 1.55 -7.83
C LEU A 111 11.32 1.80 -9.34
N GLY A 112 10.35 1.43 -10.16
CA GLY A 112 10.38 1.62 -11.61
C GLY A 112 10.44 3.09 -11.98
N TYR A 113 9.64 3.96 -11.36
CA TYR A 113 9.72 5.40 -11.57
C TYR A 113 11.12 5.93 -11.28
N CYS A 114 11.70 5.59 -10.13
CA CYS A 114 13.03 6.03 -9.73
C CYS A 114 14.10 5.60 -10.75
N VAL A 115 14.09 4.33 -11.18
CA VAL A 115 15.07 3.81 -12.15
C VAL A 115 14.96 4.53 -13.49
N VAL A 116 13.75 4.76 -13.98
CA VAL A 116 13.55 5.42 -15.28
C VAL A 116 13.87 6.90 -15.21
N ALA A 117 13.45 7.60 -14.13
CA ALA A 117 13.70 9.03 -13.95
C ALA A 117 15.20 9.33 -13.85
N LEU A 118 15.99 8.48 -13.18
CA LEU A 118 17.45 8.63 -13.08
C LEU A 118 18.13 8.47 -14.44
N ILE A 119 17.70 7.49 -15.25
CA ILE A 119 18.23 7.26 -16.59
C ILE A 119 17.90 8.44 -17.51
N VAL A 120 16.67 8.94 -17.48
CA VAL A 120 16.26 10.10 -18.30
C VAL A 120 16.97 11.39 -17.86
N SER A 121 17.28 11.54 -16.57
CA SER A 121 17.99 12.72 -16.04
C SER A 121 19.50 12.69 -16.23
N GLY A 122 20.06 11.62 -16.82
CA GLY A 122 21.52 11.46 -17.01
C GLY A 122 22.31 11.22 -15.72
N ILE A 123 21.64 11.04 -14.58
CA ILE A 123 22.25 10.72 -13.30
C ILE A 123 22.46 9.21 -13.27
N VAL A 124 23.62 8.77 -13.76
CA VAL A 124 24.01 7.35 -13.79
C VAL A 124 24.13 6.83 -12.35
N VAL A 125 23.07 6.17 -11.87
CA VAL A 125 23.02 4.96 -11.01
C VAL A 125 23.82 4.92 -9.67
N GLY A 126 24.74 5.85 -9.39
CA GLY A 126 25.63 5.84 -8.23
C GLY A 126 24.93 6.05 -6.89
N LEU A 127 23.74 6.66 -6.88
CA LEU A 127 22.92 6.85 -5.68
C LEU A 127 22.01 5.66 -5.35
N GLY A 128 21.79 4.74 -6.29
CA GLY A 128 20.90 3.59 -6.11
C GLY A 128 21.44 2.51 -5.15
N LEU A 129 22.72 2.59 -4.78
CA LEU A 129 23.38 1.76 -3.77
C LEU A 129 23.34 2.35 -2.36
N LEU A 130 22.96 3.62 -2.19
CA LEU A 130 23.01 4.33 -0.89
C LEU A 130 21.71 4.25 -0.09
N LEU A 131 20.63 3.70 -0.66
CA LEU A 131 19.30 3.63 -0.03
C LEU A 131 18.71 2.20 0.00
N LEU A 132 19.53 1.17 -0.25
CA LEU A 132 19.25 -0.24 0.02
C LEU A 132 20.28 -0.77 1.03
#